data_AF-A0A4R1B7P1-F1
#
_entry.id   AF-A0A4R1B7P1-F1
#
_cell.length_a   1.000
_cell.length_b   1.000
_cell.length_c   1.000
_cell.angle_alpha   90.00
_cell.angle_beta   90.00
_cell.angle_gamma   90.00
#
_symmetry.space_group_name_H-M   'P 1'
#
loop_
_entity.id
_entity.type
_entity.pdbx_description
1 polymer ?
#
loop_
_entity_poly.entity_id
_entity_poly.type
_entity_poly.pdbx_seq_one_letter_code
_entity_poly.pdbx_strand_id
1 'polypeptide(L)' 'NLIRNNGYGYSAAMAAVESGAADAIAFGRLLIANPDLVERFRRGTPFNPIDFATFYTGEEKGYTDYPFLAG' A
#
# COMPACT_ATOMS: atom_id res chain seq x y z
N ASN A 1 17.22 2.31 -13.42
CA ASN A 1 15.89 2.05 -12.84
C ASN A 1 15.51 3.17 -11.89
N LEU A 2 14.36 3.81 -12.09
CA LEU A 2 13.75 4.89 -11.32
C LEU A 2 12.54 4.36 -10.54
N ILE A 3 12.58 4.52 -9.22
CA ILE A 3 11.44 4.20 -8.34
C ILE A 3 10.84 5.51 -7.84
N ARG A 4 9.54 5.72 -8.09
CA ARG A 4 8.79 6.87 -7.54
C ARG A 4 7.95 6.43 -6.36
N ASN A 5 7.61 7.38 -5.49
CA ASN A 5 6.80 7.15 -4.31
C ASN A 5 5.98 8.41 -3.99
N ASN A 6 5.27 8.38 -2.86
CA ASN A 6 4.49 9.48 -2.27
C ASN A 6 3.11 9.76 -2.90
N GLY A 7 2.06 9.23 -2.28
CA GLY A 7 0.66 9.58 -2.59
C GLY A 7 0.02 8.82 -3.75
N TYR A 8 0.73 7.86 -4.34
CA TYR A 8 0.17 7.01 -5.39
C TYR A 8 -0.96 6.11 -4.86
N GLY A 9 -2.07 6.10 -5.59
CA GLY A 9 -3.04 5.00 -5.60
C GLY A 9 -2.79 4.08 -6.81
N TYR A 10 -3.50 2.95 -6.87
CA TYR A 10 -3.26 1.92 -7.90
C TYR A 10 -3.30 2.45 -9.34
N SER A 11 -4.36 3.17 -9.71
CA SER A 11 -4.53 3.68 -11.08
C SER A 11 -3.42 4.66 -11.48
N ALA A 12 -3.05 5.60 -10.59
CA ALA A 12 -1.97 6.54 -10.86
C ALA A 12 -0.59 5.84 -10.93
N ALA A 13 -0.40 4.77 -10.15
CA ALA A 13 0.83 3.98 -10.17
C ALA A 13 0.97 3.22 -11.49
N MET A 14 -0.10 2.56 -11.95
CA MET A 14 -0.15 1.88 -13.23
C MET A 14 0.16 2.84 -14.37
N ALA A 15 -0.52 4.00 -14.41
CA ALA A 15 -0.28 5.02 -15.44
C ALA A 15 1.19 5.48 -15.48
N ALA A 16 1.84 5.66 -14.33
CA ALA A 16 3.24 6.08 -14.26
C ALA A 16 4.21 5.01 -14.77
N VAL A 17 3.92 3.73 -14.52
CA VAL A 17 4.73 2.62 -15.03
C VAL A 17 4.51 2.44 -16.54
N GLU A 18 3.25 2.42 -16.99
CA GLU A 18 2.88 2.26 -18.40
C GLU A 18 3.40 3.40 -19.28
N SER A 19 3.46 4.63 -18.76
CA SER A 19 4.00 5.77 -19.49
C SER A 19 5.53 5.85 -19.47
N GLY A 20 6.23 4.94 -18.77
CA GLY A 20 7.67 5.02 -18.54
C GLY A 20 8.12 6.16 -17.61
N ALA A 21 7.19 6.80 -16.89
CA ALA A 21 7.52 7.84 -15.91
C ALA A 21 8.15 7.28 -14.62
N ALA A 22 8.07 5.97 -14.40
CA ALA A 22 8.77 5.21 -13.37
C ALA A 22 8.93 3.75 -13.81
N ASP A 23 9.98 3.08 -13.35
CA ASP A 23 10.14 1.63 -13.52
C ASP A 23 9.37 0.84 -12.44
N ALA A 24 9.15 1.45 -11.27
CA ALA A 24 8.31 0.91 -10.21
C ALA A 24 7.81 2.01 -9.26
N ILE A 25 6.77 1.69 -8.48
CA ILE A 25 6.19 2.57 -7.47
C ILE A 25 6.31 1.94 -6.09
N ALA A 26 6.83 2.68 -5.11
CA ALA A 26 6.89 2.27 -3.72
C ALA A 26 5.71 2.84 -2.91
N PHE A 27 5.10 1.98 -2.08
CA PHE A 27 3.96 2.31 -1.22
C PHE A 27 4.34 2.13 0.25
N GLY A 28 4.20 3.19 1.04
CA GLY A 28 4.45 3.15 2.50
C GLY A 28 3.17 2.90 3.28
N ARG A 29 2.37 3.97 3.48
CA ARG A 29 1.15 3.97 4.30
C ARG A 29 0.15 2.86 3.95
N LEU A 30 -0.06 2.61 2.64
CA LEU A 30 -0.94 1.54 2.19
C LEU A 30 -0.40 0.16 2.58
N LEU A 31 0.91 -0.04 2.51
CA LEU A 31 1.53 -1.33 2.84
C LEU A 31 1.55 -1.59 4.35
N ILE A 32 1.71 -0.54 5.18
CA ILE A 32 1.57 -0.66 6.65
C ILE A 32 0.20 -1.24 7.01
N ALA A 33 -0.88 -0.64 6.47
CA ALA A 33 -2.23 -1.06 6.83
C ALA A 33 -2.72 -2.31 6.09
N ASN A 34 -2.07 -2.72 5.00
CA ASN A 34 -2.52 -3.82 4.15
C ASN A 34 -1.34 -4.75 3.87
N PRO A 35 -1.12 -5.79 4.70
CA PRO A 35 -0.01 -6.72 4.51
C PRO A 35 -0.09 -7.48 3.19
N ASP A 36 -1.29 -7.54 2.59
CA ASP A 36 -1.62 -8.14 1.31
C ASP A 36 -1.94 -7.11 0.20
N LEU A 37 -1.36 -5.90 0.28
CA LEU A 37 -1.64 -4.78 -0.64
C LEU A 37 -1.59 -5.19 -2.13
N VAL A 38 -0.62 -6.03 -2.51
CA VAL A 38 -0.46 -6.52 -3.89
C VAL A 38 -1.69 -7.30 -4.35
N GLU A 39 -2.22 -8.17 -3.48
CA GLU A 39 -3.41 -8.97 -3.80
C GLU A 39 -4.66 -8.08 -3.87
N ARG A 40 -4.75 -7.08 -3.00
CA ARG A 40 -5.84 -6.10 -3.03
C ARG A 40 -5.85 -5.29 -4.31
N PHE A 41 -4.68 -4.86 -4.79
CA PHE A 41 -4.53 -4.24 -6.09
C PHE A 41 -4.96 -5.18 -7.22
N ARG A 42 -4.51 -6.44 -7.19
CA ARG A 42 -4.85 -7.43 -8.22
C ARG A 42 -6.35 -7.72 -8.31
N ARG A 43 -7.04 -7.79 -7.17
CA ARG A 43 -8.48 -8.08 -7.08
C ARG A 43 -9.38 -6.82 -7.13
N GLY A 44 -8.81 -5.62 -7.03
CA GLY A 44 -9.58 -4.39 -6.91
C GLY A 44 -10.41 -4.30 -5.62
N THR A 45 -9.95 -4.92 -4.53
CA THR A 45 -10.69 -4.95 -3.25
C THR A 45 -10.39 -3.71 -2.40
N PRO A 46 -11.30 -3.33 -1.48
CA PRO A 46 -11.06 -2.23 -0.54
C PRO A 46 -9.79 -2.42 0.29
N PHE A 47 -9.20 -1.31 0.74
CA PHE A 47 -8.08 -1.30 1.68
C PHE A 47 -8.59 -1.20 3.12
N ASN A 48 -7.81 -1.75 4.05
CA ASN A 48 -7.96 -1.48 5.46
C ASN A 48 -7.76 0.03 5.72
N PRO A 49 -8.52 0.62 6.67
CA PRO A 49 -8.29 1.99 7.11
C PRO A 49 -6.92 2.10 7.79
N ILE A 50 -6.23 3.21 7.56
CA ILE A 50 -4.92 3.49 8.16
C ILE A 50 -5.14 4.15 9.53
N ASP A 51 -4.56 3.58 10.58
CA ASP A 51 -4.45 4.24 11.88
C ASP A 51 -3.11 4.98 11.99
N PHE A 52 -3.16 6.31 11.88
CA PHE A 52 -1.96 7.15 12.00
C PHE A 52 -1.45 7.26 13.44
N ALA A 53 -2.30 7.00 14.44
CA ALA A 53 -1.91 7.13 15.85
C ALA A 53 -0.89 6.07 16.27
N THR A 54 -0.78 4.96 15.54
CA THR A 54 0.08 3.81 15.85
C THR A 54 1.31 3.71 14.95
N PHE A 55 1.64 4.73 14.15
CA PHE A 55 2.77 4.62 13.20
C PHE A 55 4.14 4.56 13.87
N TYR A 56 4.29 5.25 15.00
CA TYR A 56 5.56 5.42 15.70
C TYR A 56 5.45 5.00 17.17
N THR A 57 4.44 4.22 17.50
CA THR A 57 4.12 3.73 18.83
C THR A 57 3.22 2.49 18.70
N GLY A 58 2.90 1.84 19.81
CA GLY A 58 2.19 0.57 19.80
C GLY A 58 3.15 -0.60 19.59
N GLU A 59 2.89 -1.68 20.31
CA GLU A 59 3.62 -2.94 20.15
C GLU A 59 3.06 -3.68 18.94
N GLU A 60 2.03 -4.50 19.13
CA GLU A 60 1.39 -5.24 18.04
C GLU A 60 0.33 -4.41 17.31
N LYS A 61 -0.35 -3.52 18.05
CA LYS A 61 -1.49 -2.74 17.54
C LYS A 61 -1.05 -1.75 16.47
N GLY A 62 -1.64 -1.87 15.28
CA GLY A 62 -1.33 -1.06 14.11
C GLY A 62 0.04 -1.37 13.50
N TYR A 63 0.60 -2.54 13.80
CA TYR A 63 1.85 -3.03 13.23
C TYR A 63 1.69 -4.42 12.61
N THR A 64 1.29 -5.42 13.40
CA THR A 64 1.13 -6.82 12.94
C THR A 64 -0.32 -7.31 12.92
N ASP A 65 -1.26 -6.52 13.45
CA ASP A 65 -2.67 -6.89 13.61
C ASP A 65 -3.60 -6.40 12.49
N TYR A 66 -3.05 -5.76 11.44
CA TYR A 66 -3.84 -5.42 10.26
C TYR A 66 -4.33 -6.70 9.54
N PRO A 67 -5.64 -6.83 9.27
CA PRO A 67 -6.18 -8.07 8.72
C PRO A 67 -5.83 -8.25 7.24
N PHE A 68 -5.58 -9.51 6.87
CA PHE A 68 -5.54 -9.95 5.47
C PHE A 68 -6.97 -10.01 4.90
N LEU A 69 -7.10 -10.04 3.58
CA LEU A 69 -8.33 -10.47 2.92
C LEU A 69 -8.75 -11.85 3.43
N ALA A 70 -10.05 -12.02 3.71
CA ALA A 70 -10.61 -13.35 3.96
C ALA A 70 -10.49 -14.18 2.66
N GLY A 71 -10.00 -15.41 2.81
CA GLY A 71 -9.85 -16.39 1.72
C GLY A 71 -11.18 -16.83 1.13
#